data_AF-A0A7J9GJ82-F1
#
_entry.id   AF-A0A7J9GJ82-F1
#
_cell.length_a   1.000
_cell.length_b   1.000
_cell.length_c   1.000
_cell.angle_alpha   90.00
_cell.angle_beta   90.00
_cell.angle_gamma   90.00
#
_symmetry.space_group_name_H-M   'P 1'
#
loop_
_entity.id
_entity.type
_entity.pdbx_description
1 polymer ?
#
loop_
_entity_poly.entity_id
_entity_poly.type
_entity_poly.pdbx_seq_one_letter_code
_entity_poly.pdbx_strand_id
1 'polypeptide(L)' 'MNQRLNLNIPQNNTFLLPQDILVAMNRLIRMKFGMGTLDDMNHLKNKRIRFVADLLQDQFGLALVCLENVVRGTICR' A
#
# COMPACT_ATOMS: atom_id res chain seq x y z
N MET A 1 4.72 -2.70 5.54
CA MET A 1 5.75 -1.64 5.73
C MET A 1 6.43 -1.74 7.08
N ASN A 2 5.68 -1.88 8.17
CA ASN A 2 6.19 -1.95 9.55
C ASN A 2 7.38 -2.90 9.74
N GLN A 3 7.32 -4.13 9.19
CA GLN A 3 8.43 -5.09 9.25
C GLN A 3 9.71 -4.61 8.56
N ARG A 4 9.61 -3.84 7.47
CA ARG A 4 10.77 -3.33 6.72
C ARG A 4 11.35 -2.04 7.30
N LEU A 5 10.54 -1.30 8.06
CA LEU A 5 10.92 -0.04 8.70
C LEU A 5 11.19 -0.20 10.20
N ASN A 6 11.02 -1.40 10.76
CA ASN A 6 11.11 -1.71 12.18
C ASN A 6 10.19 -0.81 13.05
N LEU A 7 8.95 -0.61 12.58
CA LEU A 7 7.95 0.21 13.27
C LEU A 7 6.95 -0.66 14.02
N ASN A 8 6.59 -0.25 15.23
CA ASN A 8 5.54 -0.87 16.03
C ASN A 8 4.21 -0.10 15.88
N ILE A 9 3.67 -0.07 14.67
CA ILE A 9 2.37 0.54 14.36
C ILE A 9 1.33 -0.58 14.22
N PRO A 10 0.09 -0.40 14.73
CA PRO A 10 -0.99 -1.38 14.55
C PRO A 10 -1.24 -1.72 13.08
N GLN A 11 -1.46 -2.99 12.77
CA GLN A 11 -1.74 -3.44 11.39
C GLN A 11 -3.08 -2.93 10.84
N ASN A 12 -3.99 -2.49 11.71
CA ASN A 12 -5.28 -1.92 11.32
C ASN A 12 -5.17 -0.48 10.78
N ASN A 13 -4.05 0.20 11.01
CA ASN A 13 -3.85 1.53 10.44
C ASN A 13 -3.45 1.40 8.97
N THR A 14 -4.35 1.78 8.08
CA THR A 14 -4.14 1.76 6.62
C THR A 14 -3.55 3.06 6.08
N PHE A 15 -3.57 4.14 6.86
CA PHE A 15 -3.03 5.44 6.48
C PHE A 15 -1.54 5.56 6.79
N LEU A 16 -0.83 6.26 5.90
CA LEU A 16 0.57 6.63 6.11
C LEU A 16 0.69 7.63 7.26
N LEU A 17 1.56 7.33 8.21
CA LEU A 17 1.90 8.24 9.30
C LEU A 17 3.16 9.04 8.94
N PRO A 18 3.32 10.28 9.45
CA PRO A 18 4.53 11.08 9.22
C PRO A 18 5.83 10.35 9.60
N GLN A 19 5.79 9.52 10.64
CA GLN A 19 6.92 8.68 11.07
C GLN A 19 7.35 7.63 10.04
N ASP A 20 6.41 7.11 9.23
CA ASP A 20 6.73 6.15 8.17
C ASP A 20 7.66 6.78 7.13
N ILE A 21 7.36 8.04 6.76
CA ILE A 21 8.13 8.82 5.78
C ILE A 21 9.53 9.12 6.31
N LEU A 22 9.64 9.59 7.56
CA LEU A 22 10.93 9.92 8.17
C LEU A 22 11.86 8.70 8.23
N VAL A 23 11.33 7.54 8.63
CA VAL A 23 12.10 6.31 8.77
C VAL A 23 12.43 5.70 7.40
N ALA A 24 11.53 5.81 6.42
CA ALA A 24 11.81 5.42 5.04
C ALA A 24 12.92 6.29 4.41
N MET A 25 12.90 7.61 4.61
CA MET A 25 13.96 8.52 4.14
C MET A 25 15.30 8.19 4.79
N ASN A 26 15.34 8.00 6.11
CA ASN A 26 16.56 7.60 6.81
C ASN A 26 17.12 6.27 6.27
N ARG A 27 16.25 5.30 5.97
CA ARG A 27 16.65 4.03 5.36
C ARG A 27 17.25 4.24 3.95
N LEU A 28 16.64 5.10 3.12
CA LEU A 28 17.14 5.44 1.79
C LEU A 28 18.53 6.09 1.86
N ILE A 29 18.72 7.03 2.78
CA ILE A 29 20.00 7.72 2.98
C ILE A 29 21.08 6.69 3.37
N ARG A 30 20.80 5.81 4.35
CA ARG A 30 21.74 4.74 4.73
C ARG A 30 22.11 3.83 3.55
N MET A 31 21.13 3.44 2.73
CA MET A 31 21.39 2.66 1.50
C MET A 31 22.31 3.40 0.52
N LYS A 32 22.13 4.72 0.35
CA LYS A 32 22.99 5.54 -0.50
C LYS A 32 24.45 5.55 -0.02
N PHE A 33 24.67 5.52 1.30
CA PHE A 33 26.00 5.44 1.90
C PHE A 33 26.54 4.01 2.01
N GLY A 34 25.90 3.01 1.37
CA GLY A 34 26.32 1.61 1.43
C GLY A 34 26.08 0.94 2.78
N MET A 35 25.40 1.61 3.71
CA MET A 35 24.99 1.05 4.99
C MET A 35 23.63 0.35 4.83
N GLY A 36 23.67 -0.93 4.48
CA GLY A 36 22.51 -1.80 4.41
C GLY A 36 22.44 -2.63 3.12
N THR A 37 21.60 -3.66 3.14
CA THR A 37 21.42 -4.57 2.01
C THR A 37 20.36 -4.03 1.06
N LEU A 38 20.65 -4.04 -0.25
CA LEU A 38 19.64 -3.81 -1.29
C LEU A 38 18.62 -4.95 -1.27
N ASP A 39 17.34 -4.60 -1.42
CA ASP A 39 16.25 -5.57 -1.45
C ASP A 39 16.27 -6.31 -2.79
N ASP A 40 16.27 -7.64 -2.76
CA ASP A 40 16.13 -8.45 -3.97
C ASP A 40 14.67 -8.40 -4.44
N MET A 41 14.46 -7.78 -5.61
CA MET A 41 13.15 -7.65 -6.23
C MET A 41 12.52 -9.01 -6.59
N ASN A 42 13.34 -10.02 -6.83
CA ASN A 42 12.88 -11.35 -7.22
C ASN A 42 12.60 -12.26 -6.01
N HIS A 43 12.89 -11.80 -4.80
CA HIS A 43 12.59 -12.58 -3.61
C HIS A 43 11.08 -12.81 -3.47
N LEU A 44 10.65 -14.08 -3.36
CA LEU A 44 9.23 -14.45 -3.28
C LEU A 44 8.49 -13.78 -2.11
N LYS A 45 9.16 -13.41 -1.02
CA LYS A 45 8.56 -12.62 0.09
C LYS A 45 8.07 -11.24 -0.37
N ASN A 46 8.59 -10.74 -1.49
CA ASN A 46 8.23 -9.47 -2.12
C ASN A 46 7.21 -9.66 -3.25
N LYS A 47 6.83 -10.90 -3.57
CA LYS A 47 5.79 -11.24 -4.55
C LYS A 47 4.52 -11.63 -3.82
N ARG A 48 3.37 -11.17 -4.30
CA ARG A 48 2.05 -11.62 -3.84
C ARG A 48 1.34 -12.30 -4.99
N ILE A 49 0.73 -13.44 -4.72
CA ILE A 49 -0.14 -14.14 -5.67
C ILE A 49 -1.50 -13.47 -5.60
N ARG A 50 -2.09 -13.21 -6.78
CA ARG A 50 -3.44 -12.67 -6.91
C ARG A 50 -4.28 -13.68 -7.68
N PHE A 51 -5.43 -14.04 -7.13
CA PHE A 51 -6.37 -14.95 -7.78
C PHE A 51 -7.32 -14.18 -8.70
N VAL A 52 -8.02 -14.92 -9.58
CA VAL A 52 -9.06 -14.35 -10.46
C VAL A 52 -10.16 -13.67 -9.63
N ALA A 53 -10.53 -14.26 -8.49
CA ALA A 53 -11.52 -13.68 -7.58
C ALA A 53 -11.11 -12.31 -7.02
N ASP A 54 -9.83 -12.12 -6.67
CA ASP A 54 -9.33 -10.84 -6.16
C ASP A 54 -9.43 -9.74 -7.24
N LEU A 55 -9.12 -10.09 -8.50
CA LEU A 55 -9.25 -9.16 -9.63
C LEU A 55 -10.72 -8.78 -9.88
N LEU A 56 -11.63 -9.75 -9.79
CA LEU A 56 -13.06 -9.51 -9.91
C LEU A 56 -13.58 -8.62 -8.77
N GLN A 57 -13.09 -8.83 -7.54
CA GLN A 57 -13.45 -8.00 -6.39
C GLN A 57 -13.01 -6.54 -6.58
N ASP A 58 -11.78 -6.31 -7.08
CA ASP A 58 -11.29 -4.97 -7.39
C ASP A 58 -12.16 -4.28 -8.46
N GLN A 59 -12.52 -4.99 -9.53
CA GLN A 59 -13.38 -4.47 -10.60
C GLN A 59 -14.80 -4.16 -10.09
N PHE A 60 -15.36 -5.05 -9.26
CA PHE A 60 -16.67 -4.85 -8.68
C PHE A 60 -16.69 -3.64 -7.74
N GLY A 61 -15.65 -3.46 -6.93
CA GLY A 61 -15.50 -2.27 -6.09
C GLY A 61 -15.51 -0.97 -6.89
N LEU A 62 -14.77 -0.92 -8.01
CA LEU A 62 -14.77 0.23 -8.92
C LEU A 62 -16.15 0.49 -9.53
N ALA A 63 -16.86 -0.56 -9.95
CA ALA A 63 -18.21 -0.45 -10.49
C ALA A 63 -19.19 0.14 -9.46
N LEU A 64 -19.07 -0.25 -8.19
CA LEU A 64 -19.89 0.30 -7.10
C LEU A 64 -19.59 1.78 -6.84
N VAL A 65 -18.32 2.19 -6.85
CA VAL A 65 -17.95 3.61 -6.71
C VAL A 65 -18.54 4.45 -7.86
N CYS A 66 -18.52 3.92 -9.08
CA CYS A 66 -19.13 4.59 -10.23
C CYS A 66 -20.65 4.74 -10.04
N LEU A 67 -21.33 3.67 -9.62
CA LEU A 67 -22.76 3.69 -9.34
C LEU A 67 -23.11 4.70 -8.24
N GLU A 68 -22.34 4.72 -7.14
CA GLU A 68 -22.51 5.68 -6.04
C GLU A 68 -22.44 7.13 -6.55
N ASN A 69 -21.46 7.44 -7.42
CA ASN A 69 -21.30 8.77 -7.99
C ASN A 69 -22.50 9.17 -8.88
N VAL A 70 -23.02 8.25 -9.69
CA VAL A 70 -24.20 8.49 -10.54
C VAL A 70 -25.44 8.75 -9.70
N VAL A 71 -25.67 7.92 -8.67
CA VAL A 71 -26.83 8.05 -7.77
C VAL A 71 -26.76 9.36 -7.00
N ARG A 72 -25.61 9.72 -6.43
CA ARG A 72 -25.42 11.00 -5.74
C ARG A 72 -25.67 12.19 -6.67
N GLY A 73 -25.18 12.14 -7.91
CA GLY A 73 -25.44 13.18 -8.91
C GLY A 73 -26.91 13.29 -9.35
N THR A 74 -27.68 12.20 -9.23
CA THR A 74 -29.10 12.16 -9.59
C THR A 74 -29.99 12.62 -8.43
N ILE A 75 -29.64 12.28 -7.18
CA ILE A 75 -30.43 12.62 -5.98
C ILE A 75 -30.17 14.07 -5.50
N CYS A 76 -28.97 14.62 -5.71
CA CYS A 76 -28.66 16.01 -5.38
C CYS A 76 -29.20 17.03 -6.41
N ARG A 77 -30.08 16.61 -7.31
CA ARG A 77 -30.72 17.41 -8.35
C ARG A 77 -32.22 17.44 -8.12
#